data_AF-A0A3D3JPU9-F1
#
_entry.id   AF-A0A3D3JPU9-F1
#
_cell.length_a   1.000
_cell.length_b   1.000
_cell.length_c   1.000
_cell.angle_alpha   90.00
_cell.angle_beta   90.00
_cell.angle_gamma   90.00
#
_symmetry.space_group_name_H-M   'P 1'
#
loop_
_entity.id
_entity.type
_entity.pdbx_description
1 polymer ?
#
loop_
_entity_poly.entity_id
_entity_poly.type
_entity_poly.pdbx_seq_one_letter_code
_entity_poly.pdbx_strand_id
1 'polypeptide(L)'
;MLIANRLPGASPLVQSMTINVPAVERTVMVTYDLEADNAAEIIVEYTRDSIWNTVSADRLTGDFGLGIAPGTGHSITWDYSDTFDGEAPTQIFLRLTADDGNLVVTLPGAVEIVFRKIEAGTFTQGSPELEPGHEADESPQRAVTVSEDFYMSIFEITQEQWLA
;
A
#
# COMPACT_ATOMS: atom_id res chain seq x y z
N MET A 1 -8.00 -9.73 -22.29
CA MET A 1 -6.70 -9.08 -22.58
C MET A 1 -6.35 -8.23 -21.37
N LEU A 2 -5.31 -8.61 -20.64
CA LEU A 2 -5.08 -8.18 -19.27
C LEU A 2 -4.00 -7.09 -19.25
N ILE A 3 -4.38 -5.85 -18.95
CA ILE A 3 -3.45 -4.72 -18.92
C ILE A 3 -3.09 -4.47 -17.45
N ALA A 4 -1.81 -4.67 -17.09
CA ALA A 4 -1.25 -4.24 -15.82
C ALA A 4 -1.02 -2.72 -15.87
N ASN A 5 -1.82 -1.96 -15.11
CA ASN A 5 -1.59 -0.53 -15.00
C ASN A 5 -0.46 -0.26 -14.00
N ARG A 6 0.73 -0.08 -14.58
CA ARG A 6 1.87 0.65 -14.02
C ARG A 6 1.43 2.07 -13.60
N LEU A 7 1.83 2.53 -12.42
CA LEU A 7 2.02 3.97 -12.19
C LEU A 7 3.49 4.25 -12.53
N PRO A 8 3.82 5.08 -13.54
CA PRO A 8 5.20 5.39 -13.85
C PRO A 8 5.79 6.35 -12.81
N GLY A 9 6.95 5.99 -12.25
CA GLY A 9 7.97 6.96 -11.86
C GLY A 9 8.22 7.23 -10.37
N ALA A 10 7.57 6.55 -9.44
CA ALA A 10 7.89 6.65 -8.02
C ALA A 10 8.09 5.24 -7.42
N SER A 11 9.19 5.04 -6.68
CA SER A 11 9.33 3.88 -5.81
C SER A 11 8.28 3.96 -4.69
N PRO A 12 7.74 2.82 -4.24
CA PRO A 12 8.03 1.46 -4.69
C PRO A 12 7.32 1.10 -6.01
N LEU A 13 7.92 0.20 -6.78
CA LEU A 13 7.47 -0.17 -8.11
C LEU A 13 7.44 -1.69 -8.31
N VAL A 14 6.30 -2.19 -8.80
CA VAL A 14 6.16 -3.55 -9.32
C VAL A 14 6.70 -3.63 -10.75
N GLN A 15 7.58 -4.60 -11.01
CA GLN A 15 8.21 -4.85 -12.30
C GLN A 15 8.07 -6.32 -12.75
N SER A 16 8.43 -6.58 -14.01
CA SER A 16 8.49 -7.92 -14.61
C SER A 16 7.22 -8.77 -14.41
N MET A 17 6.07 -8.12 -14.27
CA MET A 17 4.83 -8.80 -13.89
C MET A 17 4.39 -9.77 -14.98
N THR A 18 4.26 -11.05 -14.62
CA THR A 18 3.72 -12.09 -15.49
C THR A 18 2.49 -12.70 -14.85
N ILE A 19 1.48 -13.00 -15.67
CA ILE A 19 0.20 -13.54 -15.21
C ILE A 19 -0.06 -14.86 -15.91
N ASN A 20 -0.26 -15.90 -15.12
CA ASN A 20 -0.62 -17.24 -15.57
C ASN A 20 -2.02 -17.59 -15.06
N VAL A 21 -2.91 -17.98 -15.97
CA VAL A 21 -4.29 -18.40 -15.67
C VAL A 21 -4.43 -19.85 -16.14
N PRO A 22 -4.33 -20.84 -15.25
CA PRO A 22 -4.48 -22.23 -15.63
C PRO A 22 -5.88 -22.49 -16.20
N ALA A 23 -5.98 -23.25 -17.30
CA ALA A 23 -7.25 -23.44 -18.01
C ALA A 23 -8.35 -24.19 -17.23
N VAL A 24 -7.99 -24.84 -16.12
CA VAL A 24 -8.87 -25.74 -15.36
C VAL A 24 -8.97 -25.34 -13.88
N GLU A 25 -8.19 -24.36 -13.44
CA GLU A 25 -8.21 -23.85 -12.07
C GLU A 25 -8.85 -22.46 -12.07
N ARG A 26 -9.64 -22.16 -11.05
CA ARG A 26 -10.16 -20.80 -10.83
C ARG A 26 -9.13 -19.94 -10.11
N THR A 27 -7.89 -20.02 -10.56
CA THR A 27 -6.74 -19.35 -9.95
C THR A 27 -6.04 -18.46 -10.95
N VAL A 28 -5.44 -17.39 -10.45
CA VAL A 28 -4.49 -16.55 -11.19
C VAL A 28 -3.20 -16.51 -10.42
N MET A 29 -2.11 -16.94 -11.06
CA MET A 29 -0.77 -16.78 -10.52
C MET A 29 -0.12 -15.54 -11.12
N VAL A 30 0.39 -14.68 -10.25
CA VAL A 30 1.13 -13.47 -10.59
C VAL A 30 2.55 -13.62 -10.09
N THR A 31 3.53 -13.48 -10.96
CA THR A 31 4.93 -13.33 -10.55
C THR A 31 5.40 -11.92 -10.83
N TYR A 32 6.19 -11.33 -9.94
CA TYR A 32 6.67 -9.96 -10.07
C TYR A 32 8.03 -9.75 -9.39
N ASP A 33 8.69 -8.67 -9.78
CA ASP A 33 9.85 -8.11 -9.09
C ASP A 33 9.41 -6.82 -8.36
N LEU A 34 9.92 -6.59 -7.16
CA LEU A 34 9.68 -5.39 -6.37
C LEU A 34 10.95 -4.54 -6.33
N GLU A 35 10.91 -3.37 -6.97
CA GLU A 35 11.93 -2.34 -6.83
C GLU A 35 11.46 -1.32 -5.78
N ALA A 36 12.12 -1.28 -4.63
CA ALA A 36 11.83 -0.36 -3.55
C ALA A 36 13.07 -0.14 -2.67
N ASP A 37 13.14 0.99 -1.97
CA ASP A 37 14.22 1.26 -1.01
C ASP A 37 14.02 0.51 0.31
N ASN A 38 12.75 0.24 0.66
CA ASN A 38 12.34 -0.43 1.88
C ASN A 38 11.23 -1.45 1.57
N ALA A 39 10.85 -2.23 2.59
CA ALA A 39 9.70 -3.11 2.46
C ALA A 39 8.42 -2.31 2.15
N ALA A 40 7.60 -2.85 1.24
CA ALA A 40 6.35 -2.25 0.80
C ALA A 40 5.16 -3.15 1.09
N GLU A 41 3.96 -2.57 1.10
CA GLU A 41 2.71 -3.29 0.98
C GLU A 41 2.46 -3.66 -0.47
N ILE A 42 2.05 -4.91 -0.72
CA ILE A 42 1.65 -5.36 -2.05
C ILE A 42 0.13 -5.58 -2.06
N ILE A 43 -0.56 -4.67 -2.73
CA ILE A 43 -2.01 -4.64 -2.83
C ILE A 43 -2.41 -5.22 -4.18
N VAL A 44 -3.32 -6.20 -4.15
CA VAL A 44 -3.89 -6.82 -5.35
C VAL A 44 -5.33 -6.40 -5.48
N GLU A 45 -5.65 -5.79 -6.61
CA GLU A 45 -6.99 -5.37 -6.94
C GLU A 45 -7.40 -5.92 -8.30
N TYR A 46 -8.69 -6.11 -8.50
CA TYR A 46 -9.25 -6.52 -9.78
C TYR A 46 -10.42 -5.64 -10.20
N THR A 47 -10.72 -5.66 -11.50
CA THR A 47 -11.96 -5.13 -12.04
C THR A 47 -12.44 -5.94 -13.23
N ARG A 48 -13.73 -5.82 -13.55
CA ARG A 48 -14.34 -6.32 -14.79
C ARG A 48 -14.81 -5.18 -15.68
N ASP A 49 -14.77 -3.95 -15.19
CA ASP A 49 -15.17 -2.78 -15.94
C ASP A 49 -13.99 -2.21 -16.75
N SER A 50 -14.32 -1.36 -17.72
CA SER A 50 -13.33 -0.68 -18.56
C SER A 50 -12.91 0.69 -18.01
N ILE A 51 -13.45 1.08 -16.85
CA ILE A 51 -13.28 2.41 -16.24
C ILE A 51 -12.46 2.37 -14.95
N TRP A 52 -11.93 1.20 -14.58
CA TRP A 52 -11.03 0.96 -13.45
C TRP A 52 -11.64 1.24 -12.07
N ASN A 53 -12.92 0.95 -11.86
CA ASN A 53 -13.40 0.80 -10.48
C ASN A 53 -12.93 -0.56 -9.97
N THR A 54 -11.95 -0.53 -9.08
CA THR A 54 -11.30 -1.73 -8.57
C THR A 54 -11.92 -2.21 -7.28
N VAL A 55 -11.77 -3.51 -7.04
CA VAL A 55 -12.11 -4.19 -5.79
C VAL A 55 -10.87 -4.94 -5.33
N SER A 56 -10.58 -4.90 -4.03
CA SER A 56 -9.48 -5.69 -3.46
C SER A 56 -9.73 -7.18 -3.68
N ALA A 57 -8.72 -7.90 -4.17
CA ALA A 57 -8.76 -9.34 -4.28
C ALA A 57 -8.73 -9.97 -2.88
N ASP A 58 -9.58 -10.97 -2.66
CA ASP A 58 -9.60 -11.80 -1.47
C ASP A 58 -8.91 -13.15 -1.75
N ARG A 59 -8.76 -14.01 -0.73
CA ARG A 59 -8.23 -15.38 -0.89
C ARG A 59 -6.87 -15.45 -1.61
N LEU A 60 -6.02 -14.44 -1.36
CA LEU A 60 -4.65 -14.39 -1.85
C LEU A 60 -3.76 -15.30 -1.02
N THR A 61 -2.74 -15.86 -1.67
CA THR A 61 -1.64 -16.60 -1.03
C THR A 61 -0.31 -16.19 -1.65
N GLY A 62 0.79 -16.33 -0.91
CA GLY A 62 2.13 -15.95 -1.37
C GLY A 62 2.53 -14.55 -0.90
N ASP A 63 3.28 -13.83 -1.74
CA ASP A 63 3.95 -12.58 -1.41
C ASP A 63 3.05 -11.35 -1.61
N PHE A 64 2.04 -11.18 -0.75
CA PHE A 64 1.12 -10.04 -0.76
C PHE A 64 0.97 -9.42 0.64
N GLY A 65 0.41 -8.20 0.71
CA GLY A 65 0.18 -7.49 1.96
C GLY A 65 1.44 -6.78 2.48
N LEU A 66 1.45 -6.46 3.78
CA LEU A 66 2.47 -5.62 4.40
C LEU A 66 3.83 -6.32 4.52
N GLY A 67 4.90 -5.54 4.37
CA GLY A 67 6.26 -5.95 4.76
C GLY A 67 7.00 -6.79 3.72
N ILE A 68 6.63 -6.71 2.44
CA ILE A 68 7.33 -7.41 1.37
C ILE A 68 8.64 -6.66 1.07
N ALA A 69 9.77 -7.34 1.28
CA ALA A 69 11.09 -6.78 1.01
C ALA A 69 11.35 -6.64 -0.50
N PRO A 70 12.15 -5.65 -0.94
CA PRO A 70 12.56 -5.52 -2.33
C PRO A 70 13.25 -6.79 -2.83
N GLY A 71 13.03 -7.16 -4.09
CA GLY A 71 13.56 -8.42 -4.62
C GLY A 71 12.91 -8.87 -5.93
N THR A 72 13.41 -9.97 -6.47
CA THR A 72 12.93 -10.54 -7.73
C THR A 72 12.24 -11.88 -7.51
N GLY A 73 11.27 -12.22 -8.36
CA GLY A 73 10.64 -13.54 -8.37
C GLY A 73 9.62 -13.77 -7.27
N HIS A 74 9.02 -12.70 -6.74
CA HIS A 74 7.87 -12.81 -5.85
C HIS A 74 6.69 -13.44 -6.57
N SER A 75 5.85 -14.16 -5.84
CA SER A 75 4.72 -14.89 -6.40
C SER A 75 3.47 -14.76 -5.53
N ILE A 76 2.36 -14.41 -6.16
CA ILE A 76 1.03 -14.36 -5.56
C ILE A 76 0.11 -15.30 -6.33
N THR A 77 -0.72 -16.06 -5.61
CA THR A 77 -1.83 -16.80 -6.21
C THR A 77 -3.14 -16.25 -5.68
N TRP A 78 -4.01 -15.82 -6.59
CA TRP A 78 -5.38 -15.44 -6.31
C TRP A 78 -6.33 -16.59 -6.66
N ASP A 79 -7.09 -17.08 -5.68
CA ASP A 79 -8.18 -18.02 -5.91
C ASP A 79 -9.51 -17.29 -6.00
N TYR A 80 -10.04 -17.15 -7.22
CA TYR A 80 -11.29 -16.45 -7.50
C TYR A 80 -12.51 -17.39 -7.54
N SER A 81 -12.42 -18.61 -7.00
CA SER A 81 -13.45 -19.66 -7.13
C SER A 81 -14.86 -19.20 -6.76
N ASP A 82 -14.95 -18.31 -5.77
CA ASP A 82 -16.18 -17.85 -5.14
C ASP A 82 -16.46 -16.37 -5.43
N THR A 83 -15.54 -15.65 -6.09
CA THR A 83 -15.63 -14.20 -6.32
C THR A 83 -16.76 -13.81 -7.30
N PHE A 84 -17.09 -14.72 -8.23
CA PHE A 84 -18.02 -14.45 -9.33
C PHE A 84 -19.27 -15.33 -9.27
N ASP A 85 -19.71 -15.72 -8.07
CA ASP A 85 -20.92 -16.52 -7.85
C ASP A 85 -21.00 -17.80 -8.69
N GLY A 86 -19.84 -18.41 -9.00
CA GLY A 86 -19.74 -19.63 -9.78
C GLY A 86 -19.70 -19.44 -11.30
N GLU A 87 -19.79 -18.21 -11.82
CA GLU A 87 -19.64 -17.90 -13.25
C GLU A 87 -18.17 -17.58 -13.59
N ALA A 88 -17.61 -18.23 -14.60
CA ALA A 88 -16.27 -17.90 -15.07
C ALA A 88 -16.31 -16.59 -15.87
N PRO A 89 -15.60 -15.52 -15.44
CA PRO A 89 -15.62 -14.27 -16.18
C PRO A 89 -14.94 -14.43 -17.54
N THR A 90 -15.49 -13.79 -18.57
CA THR A 90 -14.87 -13.76 -19.91
C THR A 90 -13.60 -12.91 -19.92
N GLN A 91 -13.52 -11.93 -19.03
CA GLN A 91 -12.38 -11.06 -18.83
C GLN A 91 -12.37 -10.50 -17.41
N ILE A 92 -11.17 -10.44 -16.84
CA ILE A 92 -10.84 -9.69 -15.64
C ILE A 92 -9.69 -8.75 -15.99
N PHE A 93 -9.44 -7.75 -15.15
CA PHE A 93 -8.27 -6.89 -15.11
C PHE A 93 -7.69 -6.94 -13.70
N LEU A 94 -6.37 -7.05 -13.60
CA LEU A 94 -5.66 -7.06 -12.32
C LEU A 94 -4.72 -5.87 -12.24
N ARG A 95 -4.67 -5.25 -11.06
CA ARG A 95 -3.71 -4.23 -10.69
C ARG A 95 -2.93 -4.74 -9.47
N LEU A 96 -1.62 -4.70 -9.59
CA LEU A 96 -0.70 -4.90 -8.48
C LEU A 96 -0.10 -3.54 -8.14
N THR A 97 -0.27 -3.10 -6.91
CA THR A 97 0.27 -1.84 -6.41
C THR A 97 1.27 -2.16 -5.32
N ALA A 98 2.48 -1.63 -5.44
CA ALA A 98 3.37 -1.53 -4.30
C ALA A 98 3.14 -0.17 -3.63
N ASP A 99 2.98 -0.16 -2.32
CA ASP A 99 2.79 1.05 -1.53
C ASP A 99 3.74 0.99 -0.33
N ASP A 100 4.68 1.93 -0.23
CA ASP A 100 5.60 1.99 0.91
C ASP A 100 5.01 2.83 2.04
N GLY A 101 3.80 3.37 1.88
CA GLY A 101 3.12 4.28 2.80
C GLY A 101 3.62 5.72 2.70
N ASN A 102 4.49 6.05 1.74
CA ASN A 102 4.99 7.40 1.54
C ASN A 102 4.22 8.13 0.43
N LEU A 103 3.82 9.36 0.72
CA LEU A 103 3.29 10.30 -0.27
C LEU A 103 4.34 11.38 -0.51
N VAL A 104 4.85 11.45 -1.74
CA VAL A 104 5.78 12.51 -2.16
C VAL A 104 4.98 13.62 -2.84
N VAL A 105 5.07 14.84 -2.28
CA VAL A 105 4.48 16.05 -2.85
C VAL A 105 5.58 16.92 -3.42
N THR A 106 5.57 17.12 -4.73
CA THR A 106 6.51 18.02 -5.42
C THR A 106 5.95 19.44 -5.50
N LEU A 107 6.68 20.38 -4.92
CA LEU A 107 6.42 21.81 -4.94
C LEU A 107 7.08 22.47 -6.17
N PRO A 108 6.81 23.77 -6.44
CA PRO A 108 7.55 24.51 -7.46
C PRO A 108 9.08 24.41 -7.25
N GLY A 109 9.83 24.43 -8.35
CA GLY A 109 11.29 24.24 -8.29
C GLY A 109 11.75 22.81 -8.04
N ALA A 110 10.85 21.83 -8.11
CA ALA A 110 11.13 20.41 -7.87
C ALA A 110 11.61 20.11 -6.43
N VAL A 111 11.18 20.93 -5.47
CA VAL A 111 11.39 20.68 -4.04
C VAL A 111 10.34 19.70 -3.56
N GLU A 112 10.75 18.64 -2.87
CA GLU A 112 9.84 17.58 -2.43
C GLU A 112 9.58 17.63 -0.93
N ILE A 113 8.35 17.30 -0.53
CA ILE A 113 8.00 16.94 0.85
C ILE A 113 7.57 15.48 0.83
N VAL A 114 8.18 14.67 1.70
CA VAL A 114 7.78 13.29 1.92
C VAL A 114 6.86 13.23 3.14
N PHE A 115 5.68 12.65 2.95
CA PHE A 115 4.73 12.35 4.00
C PHE A 115 4.64 10.85 4.22
N ARG A 116 4.39 10.44 5.46
CA ARG A 116 4.07 9.07 5.82
C ARG A 116 2.58 8.95 6.15
N LYS A 117 1.94 7.91 5.62
CA LYS A 117 0.60 7.49 6.03
C LYS A 117 0.63 7.00 7.47
N ILE A 118 -0.20 7.58 8.31
CA ILE A 118 -0.52 7.15 9.66
C ILE A 118 -1.89 6.47 9.59
N GLU A 119 -1.91 5.17 9.86
CA GLU A 119 -3.15 4.40 9.84
C GLU A 119 -4.09 4.81 10.98
N ALA A 120 -5.39 4.73 10.73
CA ALA A 120 -6.41 4.85 11.75
C ALA A 120 -6.13 3.83 12.87
N GLY A 121 -6.27 4.27 14.11
CA GLY A 121 -5.88 3.45 15.24
C GLY A 121 -6.09 4.12 16.58
N THR A 122 -5.86 3.36 17.64
CA THR A 122 -5.92 3.87 19.02
C THR A 122 -4.55 3.75 19.66
N PHE A 123 -4.10 4.81 20.32
CA PHE A 123 -2.87 4.82 21.10
C PHE A 123 -3.07 5.47 22.46
N THR A 124 -2.16 5.21 23.40
CA THR A 124 -2.14 5.89 24.70
C THR A 124 -1.37 7.20 24.58
N GLN A 125 -2.05 8.33 24.75
CA GLN A 125 -1.45 9.67 24.79
C GLN A 125 -1.14 10.08 26.23
N GLY A 126 0.00 10.76 26.43
CA GLY A 126 0.52 11.19 27.73
C GLY A 126 1.67 10.29 28.21
N SER A 127 2.37 10.69 29.27
CA SER A 127 3.49 9.93 29.84
C SER A 127 3.11 9.18 31.12
N PRO A 128 3.72 8.02 31.42
CA PRO A 128 3.59 7.37 32.72
C PRO A 128 4.09 8.29 33.83
N GLU A 129 3.36 8.32 34.95
CA GLU A 129 3.64 9.26 36.05
C GLU A 129 5.02 9.07 36.73
N LEU A 130 5.65 7.92 36.53
CA LEU A 130 7.00 7.61 37.04
C LEU A 130 8.08 7.69 35.96
N GLU A 131 7.77 8.18 34.75
CA GLU A 131 8.77 8.42 33.71
C GLU A 131 9.71 9.57 34.13
N PRO A 132 11.04 9.40 34.05
CA PRO A 132 11.97 10.50 34.32
C PRO A 132 11.71 11.70 33.39
N GLY A 133 11.45 12.88 33.98
CA GLY A 133 11.12 14.09 33.23
C GLY A 133 9.61 14.31 33.03
N HIS A 134 8.75 13.48 33.61
CA HIS A 134 7.30 13.69 33.62
C HIS A 134 6.91 15.05 34.20
N GLU A 135 6.08 15.78 33.46
CA GLU A 135 5.46 17.03 33.89
C GLU A 135 3.94 16.86 34.07
N ALA A 136 3.35 17.66 34.96
CA ALA A 136 1.96 17.49 35.38
C ALA A 136 0.93 17.69 34.24
N ASP A 137 1.29 18.39 33.17
CA ASP A 137 0.44 18.63 31.99
C ASP A 137 0.52 17.51 30.95
N GLU A 138 1.35 16.50 31.14
CA GLU A 138 1.40 15.28 30.32
C GLU A 138 0.41 14.19 30.80
N SER A 139 -0.28 14.45 31.92
CA SER A 139 -1.24 13.55 32.58
C SER A 139 -2.71 14.00 32.42
N PRO A 140 -3.69 13.09 32.55
CA PRO A 140 -3.51 11.64 32.69
C PRO A 140 -3.24 10.98 31.32
N GLN A 141 -2.62 9.80 31.34
CA GLN A 141 -2.60 8.96 30.15
C GLN A 141 -4.03 8.59 29.71
N ARG A 142 -4.34 8.76 28.43
CA ARG A 142 -5.67 8.48 27.87
C ARG A 142 -5.58 7.79 26.52
N ALA A 143 -6.54 6.93 26.22
CA ALA A 143 -6.71 6.37 24.88
C ALA A 143 -7.21 7.46 23.92
N VAL A 144 -6.49 7.68 22.83
CA VAL A 144 -6.88 8.57 21.73
C VAL A 144 -7.05 7.73 20.48
N THR A 145 -8.19 7.92 19.81
CA THR A 145 -8.51 7.24 18.56
C THR A 145 -8.41 8.23 17.40
N VAL A 146 -7.59 7.90 16.43
CA VAL A 146 -7.59 8.50 15.09
C VAL A 146 -8.52 7.66 14.24
N SER A 147 -9.64 8.25 13.79
CA SER A 147 -10.73 7.50 13.13
C SER A 147 -10.49 7.22 11.65
N GLU A 148 -9.59 7.97 11.02
CA GLU A 148 -9.28 7.87 9.60
C GLU A 148 -7.77 7.95 9.38
N ASP A 149 -7.30 7.29 8.34
CA ASP A 149 -5.91 7.41 7.91
C ASP A 149 -5.60 8.88 7.58
N PHE A 150 -4.39 9.33 7.87
CA PHE A 150 -3.93 10.66 7.46
C PHE A 150 -2.44 10.67 7.16
N TYR A 151 -1.96 11.72 6.49
CA TYR A 151 -0.55 11.85 6.13
C TYR A 151 0.13 12.90 7.03
N MET A 152 1.33 12.59 7.51
CA MET A 152 2.17 13.52 8.28
C MET A 152 3.56 13.61 7.65
N SER A 153 4.14 14.81 7.57
CA SER A 153 5.50 14.98 7.04
C SER A 153 6.50 14.22 7.92
N ILE A 154 7.43 13.49 7.31
CA ILE A 154 8.42 12.71 8.07
C ILE A 154 9.49 13.59 8.73
N PHE A 155 9.61 14.82 8.26
CA PHE A 155 10.47 15.86 8.82
C PHE A 155 9.66 17.15 9.06
N GLU A 156 10.17 18.01 9.93
CA GLU A 156 9.72 19.39 9.99
C GLU A 156 9.95 20.09 8.64
N ILE A 157 9.07 21.04 8.30
CA ILE A 157 9.18 21.80 7.05
C ILE A 157 10.47 22.61 7.04
N THR A 158 11.24 22.46 5.96
CA THR A 158 12.50 23.19 5.75
C THR A 158 12.24 24.58 5.16
N GLN A 159 13.21 25.49 5.31
CA GLN A 159 13.14 26.83 4.72
C GLN A 159 13.06 26.78 3.18
N GLU A 160 13.70 25.81 2.54
CA GLU A 160 13.62 25.62 1.09
C GLU A 160 12.19 25.25 0.67
N GLN A 161 11.57 24.29 1.36
CA GLN A 161 10.17 23.90 1.13
C GLN A 161 9.19 25.06 1.40
N TRP A 162 9.42 25.87 2.42
CA TRP A 162 8.58 27.03 2.73
C TRP A 162 8.64 28.13 1.66
N LEU A 163 9.80 28.30 1.02
CA LEU A 163 10.03 29.34 0.01
C LEU A 163 9.65 28.93 -1.41
N ALA A 164 9.41 27.63 -1.64
CA ALA A 164 8.99 27.07 -2.93
C ALA A 164 7.55 27.50 -3.31
#